data_AF-A0A2V5P0E0-F1
#
_entry.id   AF-A0A2V5P0E0-F1
#
_cell.length_a   1.000
_cell.length_b   1.000
_cell.length_c   1.000
_cell.angle_alpha   90.00
_cell.angle_beta   90.00
_cell.angle_gamma   90.00
#
_symmetry.space_group_name_H-M   'P 1'
#
loop_
_entity.id
_entity.type
_entity.pdbx_description
1 polymer ?
#
loop_
_entity_poly.entity_id
_entity_poly.type
_entity_poly.pdbx_seq_one_letter_code
_entity_poly.pdbx_strand_id
1 'polypeptide(L)'
;MSAAAGRKPTEPTSAPTIDPELLLSVLTAFRQGDFTVRMPSTLTGIPGKIADLLNEIIEHELRLTQEFTRVAQVVGKEGKMSQRVNVGSAVGSWAEKLAAINGLITDLVQPTTETARIIGAVAQGDLTQTMPLEIEGRPLKGEFLRTAKVVNGMVGQLASFASEVTRVAREVGTEGKLGGQAKVTGVSGTWKDLTESVNSMAANLTAQVRNIADVTIAVANGDLSKKITVDVRGEILQLKDTINTMVDQLRSFASEVTRVAREVGTDGKLGGQAVVRGVSGTWKDLTDNVNLMASNLTSQVRNIATVTTAVANGDLSKKITVAVKGEILELKDTINTMVDQLSSFASEVTRVASEVGTEGKLGGQAKVKGVAGTWKDLTDSVNSMASNLTAQVRNIADVTTAVAKGDLTRKITVDVKGEILELKNTINTMVDQLSSFASEVTRVAS
;
A
#
# COMPACT_ATOMS: atom_id res chain seq x y z
N MET A 1 143.35 36.49 -43.22
CA MET A 1 143.16 35.74 -44.47
C MET A 1 142.13 34.66 -44.23
N SER A 2 141.30 34.46 -45.25
CA SER A 2 140.15 33.56 -45.35
C SER A 2 140.38 32.12 -44.87
N ALA A 3 139.37 31.52 -44.24
CA ALA A 3 139.09 30.10 -44.37
C ALA A 3 137.61 29.82 -44.03
N ALA A 4 136.90 29.35 -45.04
CA ALA A 4 135.51 28.90 -44.97
C ALA A 4 135.42 27.39 -44.74
N ALA A 5 134.20 26.99 -44.36
CA ALA A 5 133.56 25.68 -44.49
C ALA A 5 133.68 24.67 -43.33
N GLY A 6 132.51 24.45 -42.71
CA GLY A 6 132.20 23.30 -41.87
C GLY A 6 130.71 23.29 -41.52
N ARG A 7 129.87 22.80 -42.43
CA ARG A 7 128.44 22.49 -42.18
C ARG A 7 128.37 21.43 -41.05
N LYS A 8 127.70 21.75 -39.94
CA LYS A 8 127.30 20.75 -38.92
C LYS A 8 125.97 20.08 -39.34
N PRO A 9 125.82 18.76 -39.21
CA PRO A 9 124.56 18.07 -39.41
C PRO A 9 123.57 18.41 -38.28
N THR A 10 122.31 18.56 -38.64
CA THR A 10 121.15 18.60 -37.75
C THR A 10 121.05 17.30 -36.95
N GLU A 11 121.05 17.41 -35.62
CA GLU A 11 120.68 16.31 -34.70
C GLU A 11 119.23 15.89 -34.96
N PRO A 12 118.92 14.58 -34.96
CA PRO A 12 117.54 14.11 -35.01
C PRO A 12 116.85 14.50 -33.69
N THR A 13 115.74 15.23 -33.80
CA THR A 13 114.83 15.51 -32.69
C THR A 13 114.44 14.17 -32.06
N SER A 14 114.80 13.96 -30.79
CA SER A 14 114.40 12.78 -30.05
C SER A 14 112.87 12.70 -30.09
N ALA A 15 112.35 11.55 -30.52
CA ALA A 15 110.91 11.34 -30.54
C ALA A 15 110.36 11.60 -29.12
N PRO A 16 109.26 12.38 -28.97
CA PRO A 16 108.67 12.62 -27.66
C PRO A 16 108.35 11.27 -27.03
N THR A 17 108.89 10.99 -25.85
CA THR A 17 108.72 9.72 -25.13
C THR A 17 107.77 9.93 -23.95
N ILE A 18 106.94 8.92 -23.64
CA ILE A 18 106.06 8.98 -22.46
C ILE A 18 106.94 8.84 -21.22
N ASP A 19 106.82 9.76 -20.28
CA ASP A 19 107.37 9.60 -18.93
C ASP A 19 106.60 8.49 -18.18
N PRO A 20 107.27 7.37 -17.82
CA PRO A 20 106.64 6.26 -17.11
C PRO A 20 106.08 6.65 -15.74
N GLU A 21 106.69 7.61 -15.04
CA GLU A 21 106.22 8.06 -13.72
C GLU A 21 104.90 8.82 -13.86
N LEU A 22 104.81 9.70 -14.87
CA LEU A 22 103.57 10.40 -15.19
C LEU A 22 102.46 9.43 -15.60
N LEU A 23 102.73 8.49 -16.51
CA LEU A 23 101.74 7.49 -16.93
C LEU A 23 101.26 6.64 -15.74
N LEU A 24 102.19 6.22 -14.87
CA LEU A 24 101.85 5.46 -13.67
C LEU A 24 101.00 6.29 -12.70
N SER A 25 101.28 7.58 -12.53
CA SER A 25 100.48 8.48 -11.69
C SER A 25 99.05 8.62 -12.21
N VAL A 26 98.89 8.79 -13.53
CA VAL A 26 97.59 8.93 -14.19
C VAL A 26 96.77 7.66 -14.08
N LEU A 27 97.39 6.50 -14.34
CA LEU A 27 96.75 5.20 -14.18
C LEU A 27 96.40 4.90 -12.72
N THR A 28 97.23 5.37 -11.76
CA THR A 28 96.96 5.22 -10.33
C THR A 28 95.76 6.07 -9.90
N ALA A 29 95.66 7.31 -10.36
CA ALA A 29 94.52 8.19 -10.12
C ALA A 29 93.23 7.61 -10.74
N PHE A 30 93.31 7.17 -12.00
CA PHE A 30 92.20 6.48 -12.68
C PHE A 30 91.72 5.24 -11.91
N ARG A 31 92.64 4.39 -11.44
CA ARG A 31 92.33 3.21 -10.63
C ARG A 31 91.64 3.56 -9.31
N GLN A 32 91.95 4.72 -8.73
CA GLN A 32 91.31 5.21 -7.50
C GLN A 32 89.95 5.88 -7.75
N GLY A 33 89.52 5.98 -9.02
CA GLY A 33 88.24 6.59 -9.40
C GLY A 33 88.30 8.10 -9.62
N ASP A 34 89.50 8.70 -9.68
CA ASP A 34 89.65 10.09 -10.09
C ASP A 34 89.67 10.20 -11.62
N PHE A 35 88.51 10.58 -12.18
CA PHE A 35 88.34 10.77 -13.62
C PHE A 35 88.57 12.21 -14.09
N THR A 36 89.17 13.07 -13.27
CA THR A 36 89.52 14.46 -13.64
C THR A 36 90.94 14.60 -14.20
N VAL A 37 91.81 13.64 -13.88
CA VAL A 37 93.20 13.58 -14.35
C VAL A 37 93.28 13.31 -15.86
N ARG A 38 94.24 13.94 -16.55
CA ARG A 38 94.48 13.78 -17.99
C ARG A 38 95.97 13.64 -18.30
N MET A 39 96.29 12.84 -19.31
CA MET A 39 97.61 12.85 -19.96
C MET A 39 97.81 14.14 -20.77
N PRO A 40 99.06 14.64 -20.92
CA PRO A 40 99.34 15.84 -21.72
C PRO A 40 98.97 15.66 -23.20
N SER A 41 98.26 16.65 -23.76
CA SER A 41 97.86 16.69 -25.18
C SER A 41 98.96 17.17 -26.13
N THR A 42 100.12 17.57 -25.60
CA THR A 42 101.27 18.06 -26.37
C THR A 42 102.15 16.95 -26.93
N LEU A 43 101.92 15.69 -26.53
CA LEU A 43 102.63 14.52 -27.03
C LEU A 43 102.17 14.18 -28.45
N THR A 44 103.11 13.82 -29.32
CA THR A 44 102.83 13.44 -30.71
C THR A 44 103.40 12.04 -31.02
N GLY A 45 102.99 11.43 -32.14
CA GLY A 45 103.39 10.06 -32.47
C GLY A 45 102.67 8.98 -31.63
N ILE A 46 103.29 7.82 -31.43
CA ILE A 46 102.70 6.71 -30.65
C ILE A 46 102.44 7.12 -29.18
N PRO A 47 103.34 7.86 -28.52
CA PRO A 47 103.11 8.47 -27.20
C PRO A 47 101.87 9.35 -27.11
N GLY A 48 101.65 10.22 -28.10
CA GLY A 48 100.44 11.03 -28.20
C GLY A 48 99.19 10.16 -28.35
N LYS A 49 99.22 9.16 -29.24
CA LYS A 49 98.09 8.23 -29.42
C LYS A 49 97.70 7.48 -28.14
N ILE A 50 98.69 7.07 -27.34
CA ILE A 50 98.45 6.41 -26.05
C ILE A 50 97.84 7.40 -25.05
N ALA A 51 98.34 8.64 -25.00
CA ALA A 51 97.80 9.70 -24.15
C ALA A 51 96.33 10.03 -24.52
N ASP A 52 96.04 10.15 -25.81
CA ASP A 52 94.69 10.41 -26.33
C ASP A 52 93.73 9.27 -26.01
N LEU A 53 94.12 8.02 -26.28
CA LEU A 53 93.32 6.83 -25.93
C LEU A 53 93.05 6.73 -24.43
N LEU A 54 94.05 7.00 -23.58
CA LEU A 54 93.87 6.97 -22.14
C LEU A 54 92.92 8.09 -21.67
N ASN A 55 93.07 9.30 -22.22
CA ASN A 55 92.16 10.41 -21.96
C ASN A 55 90.73 10.11 -22.41
N GLU A 56 90.54 9.48 -23.57
CA GLU A 56 89.22 9.05 -24.07
C GLU A 56 88.57 8.02 -23.14
N ILE A 57 89.33 7.05 -22.62
CA ILE A 57 88.85 6.06 -21.65
C ILE A 57 88.44 6.74 -20.33
N ILE A 58 89.29 7.64 -19.80
CA ILE A 58 88.99 8.39 -18.57
C ILE A 58 87.74 9.26 -18.77
N GLU A 59 87.61 9.94 -19.90
CA GLU A 59 86.45 10.76 -20.26
C GLU A 59 85.17 9.93 -20.40
N HIS A 60 85.27 8.70 -20.92
CA HIS A 60 84.14 7.79 -21.02
C HIS A 60 83.63 7.35 -19.64
N GLU A 61 84.52 7.02 -18.70
CA GLU A 61 84.15 6.66 -17.33
C GLU A 61 83.59 7.83 -16.51
N LEU A 62 84.11 9.05 -16.74
CA LEU A 62 83.54 10.26 -16.15
C LEU A 62 82.08 10.46 -16.59
N ARG A 63 81.82 10.38 -17.91
CA ARG A 63 80.47 10.55 -18.47
C ARG A 63 79.51 9.46 -17.98
N LEU A 64 79.96 8.20 -17.90
CA LEU A 64 79.18 7.10 -17.32
C LEU A 64 78.79 7.38 -15.87
N THR A 65 79.74 7.83 -15.05
CA THR A 65 79.51 8.12 -13.63
C THR A 65 78.48 9.25 -13.46
N GLN A 66 78.59 10.30 -14.26
CA GLN A 66 77.63 11.40 -14.28
C GLN A 66 76.23 10.93 -14.72
N GLU A 67 76.14 10.12 -15.77
CA GLU A 67 74.86 9.60 -16.27
C GLU A 67 74.19 8.63 -15.30
N PHE A 68 74.93 7.76 -14.63
CA PHE A 68 74.38 6.92 -13.57
C PHE A 68 73.85 7.75 -12.40
N THR A 69 74.58 8.80 -12.00
CA THR A 69 74.15 9.71 -10.94
C THR A 69 72.86 10.43 -11.35
N ARG A 70 72.79 10.92 -12.60
CA ARG A 70 71.60 11.57 -13.16
C ARG A 70 70.41 10.63 -13.16
N VAL A 71 70.55 9.42 -13.70
CA VAL A 71 69.44 8.44 -13.79
C VAL A 71 69.00 7.98 -12.41
N ALA A 72 69.93 7.74 -11.47
CA ALA A 72 69.59 7.40 -10.09
C ALA A 72 68.76 8.51 -9.41
N GLN A 73 69.08 9.78 -9.66
CA GLN A 73 68.29 10.91 -9.15
C GLN A 73 66.92 11.00 -9.85
N VAL A 74 66.92 10.97 -11.18
CA VAL A 74 65.73 11.26 -11.99
C VAL A 74 64.71 10.11 -11.99
N VAL A 75 65.16 8.87 -12.10
CA VAL A 75 64.29 7.68 -12.01
C VAL A 75 64.03 7.34 -10.55
N GLY A 76 65.07 7.27 -9.72
CA GLY A 76 64.96 6.78 -8.35
C GLY A 76 64.29 7.75 -7.37
N LYS A 77 64.53 9.06 -7.49
CA LYS A 77 63.96 10.06 -6.55
C LYS A 77 62.85 10.92 -7.15
N GLU A 78 63.00 11.35 -8.40
CA GLU A 78 62.02 12.23 -9.04
C GLU A 78 60.85 11.47 -9.70
N GLY A 79 60.93 10.15 -9.80
CA GLY A 79 59.83 9.35 -10.34
C GLY A 79 59.71 9.36 -11.87
N LYS A 80 60.69 9.89 -12.62
CA LYS A 80 60.63 10.01 -14.09
C LYS A 80 61.05 8.69 -14.76
N MET A 81 60.16 7.71 -14.70
CA MET A 81 60.38 6.31 -15.09
C MET A 81 60.71 6.06 -16.58
N SER A 82 60.51 7.05 -17.46
CA SER A 82 60.85 6.96 -18.89
C SER A 82 62.32 7.22 -19.19
N GLN A 83 63.09 7.74 -18.22
CA GLN A 83 64.48 8.11 -18.41
C GLN A 83 65.39 6.87 -18.42
N ARG A 84 66.43 6.92 -19.25
CA ARG A 84 67.40 5.84 -19.45
C ARG A 84 68.82 6.38 -19.42
N VAL A 85 69.78 5.51 -19.12
CA VAL A 85 71.21 5.85 -19.20
C VAL A 85 71.58 5.95 -20.67
N ASN A 86 72.19 7.06 -21.06
CA ASN A 86 72.65 7.28 -22.42
C ASN A 86 74.03 7.95 -22.41
N VAL A 87 75.05 7.24 -22.86
CA VAL A 87 76.42 7.74 -22.98
C VAL A 87 76.89 7.56 -24.42
N GLY A 88 76.48 8.47 -25.32
CA GLY A 88 77.01 8.61 -26.68
C GLY A 88 77.27 7.29 -27.44
N SER A 89 78.34 7.26 -28.26
CA SER A 89 78.77 6.10 -29.04
C SER A 89 79.48 5.04 -28.19
N ALA A 90 78.80 4.47 -27.19
CA ALA A 90 79.28 3.29 -26.48
C ALA A 90 79.32 2.09 -27.42
N VAL A 91 80.43 1.36 -27.43
CA VAL A 91 80.65 0.19 -28.31
C VAL A 91 81.17 -1.00 -27.51
N GLY A 92 80.97 -2.21 -28.04
CA GLY A 92 81.40 -3.46 -27.39
C GLY A 92 80.77 -3.63 -26.00
N SER A 93 81.55 -4.11 -25.03
CA SER A 93 81.06 -4.40 -23.67
C SER A 93 80.54 -3.17 -22.90
N TRP A 94 80.89 -1.95 -23.30
CA TRP A 94 80.28 -0.74 -22.74
C TRP A 94 78.81 -0.62 -23.11
N ALA A 95 78.47 -0.93 -24.36
CA ALA A 95 77.09 -0.96 -24.82
C ALA A 95 76.30 -2.06 -24.12
N GLU A 96 76.91 -3.23 -23.92
CA GLU A 96 76.30 -4.34 -23.16
C GLU A 96 76.00 -3.95 -21.71
N LYS A 97 76.93 -3.26 -21.04
CA LYS A 97 76.74 -2.76 -19.66
C LYS A 97 75.59 -1.75 -19.58
N LEU A 98 75.54 -0.80 -20.52
CA LEU A 98 74.45 0.18 -20.60
C LEU A 98 73.11 -0.50 -20.90
N ALA A 99 73.09 -1.48 -21.80
CA ALA A 99 71.91 -2.27 -22.12
C ALA A 99 71.41 -3.07 -20.91
N ALA A 100 72.32 -3.66 -20.13
CA ALA A 100 71.97 -4.39 -18.91
C ALA A 100 71.32 -3.47 -17.86
N ILE A 101 71.86 -2.26 -17.65
CA ILE A 101 71.29 -1.29 -16.70
C ILE A 101 69.94 -0.77 -17.20
N ASN A 102 69.83 -0.41 -18.47
CA ASN A 102 68.56 0.02 -19.05
C ASN A 102 67.51 -1.10 -19.05
N GLY A 103 67.94 -2.36 -19.23
CA GLY A 103 67.10 -3.55 -19.08
C GLY A 103 66.56 -3.67 -17.66
N LEU A 104 67.43 -3.58 -16.64
CA LEU A 104 67.01 -3.57 -15.24
C LEU A 104 66.03 -2.42 -14.92
N ILE A 105 66.29 -1.21 -15.43
CA ILE A 105 65.36 -0.09 -15.27
C ILE A 105 64.00 -0.45 -15.89
N THR A 106 63.97 -0.95 -17.12
CA THR A 106 62.72 -1.36 -17.78
C THR A 106 61.99 -2.44 -17.00
N ASP A 107 62.68 -3.50 -16.58
CA ASP A 107 62.11 -4.64 -15.84
C ASP A 107 61.53 -4.23 -14.47
N LEU A 108 62.06 -3.19 -13.82
CA LEU A 108 61.54 -2.64 -12.56
C LEU A 108 60.41 -1.62 -12.78
N VAL A 109 60.52 -0.81 -13.83
CA VAL A 109 59.57 0.27 -14.13
C VAL A 109 58.23 -0.29 -14.60
N GLN A 110 58.26 -1.26 -15.52
CA GLN A 110 57.07 -1.69 -16.24
C GLN A 110 55.98 -2.27 -15.32
N PRO A 111 56.25 -3.16 -14.34
CA PRO A 111 55.24 -3.60 -13.39
C PRO A 111 54.73 -2.45 -12.49
N THR A 112 55.56 -1.46 -12.19
CA THR A 112 55.14 -0.32 -11.37
C THR A 112 54.16 0.58 -12.13
N THR A 113 54.44 0.86 -13.40
CA THR A 113 53.54 1.60 -14.29
C THR A 113 52.21 0.87 -14.47
N GLU A 114 52.24 -0.44 -14.65
CA GLU A 114 51.03 -1.23 -14.84
C GLU A 114 50.19 -1.30 -13.55
N THR A 115 50.82 -1.39 -12.38
CA THR A 115 50.11 -1.29 -11.10
C THR A 115 49.39 0.05 -10.95
N ALA A 116 50.07 1.16 -11.28
CA ALA A 116 49.47 2.49 -11.25
C ALA A 116 48.29 2.61 -12.24
N ARG A 117 48.40 2.00 -13.43
CA ARG A 117 47.33 1.95 -14.42
C ARG A 117 46.09 1.22 -13.89
N ILE A 118 46.26 0.04 -13.28
CA ILE A 118 45.14 -0.72 -12.71
C ILE A 118 44.48 0.03 -11.56
N ILE A 119 45.26 0.62 -10.64
CA ILE A 119 44.71 1.43 -9.55
C ILE A 119 43.93 2.63 -10.11
N GLY A 120 44.45 3.28 -11.15
CA GLY A 120 43.76 4.37 -11.84
C GLY A 120 42.44 3.93 -12.48
N ALA A 121 42.40 2.76 -13.10
CA ALA A 121 41.18 2.18 -13.67
C ALA A 121 40.13 1.85 -12.59
N VAL A 122 40.55 1.21 -11.49
CA VAL A 122 39.70 0.90 -10.34
C VAL A 122 39.12 2.18 -9.73
N ALA A 123 39.93 3.24 -9.61
CA ALA A 123 39.47 4.54 -9.10
C ALA A 123 38.40 5.20 -10.00
N GLN A 124 38.40 4.88 -11.30
CA GLN A 124 37.38 5.32 -12.26
C GLN A 124 36.17 4.35 -12.34
N GLY A 125 36.19 3.26 -11.56
CA GLY A 125 35.14 2.25 -11.55
C GLY A 125 35.28 1.16 -12.61
N ASP A 126 36.37 1.14 -13.39
CA ASP A 126 36.65 0.04 -14.31
C ASP A 126 37.33 -1.13 -13.58
N LEU A 127 36.51 -2.12 -13.22
CA LEU A 127 36.92 -3.34 -12.53
C LEU A 127 37.21 -4.50 -13.49
N THR A 128 37.25 -4.24 -14.81
CA THR A 128 37.58 -5.25 -15.83
C THR A 128 39.08 -5.36 -16.07
N GLN A 129 39.84 -4.32 -15.68
CA GLN A 129 41.29 -4.27 -15.86
C GLN A 129 42.01 -5.14 -14.84
N THR A 130 42.91 -5.99 -15.30
CA THR A 130 43.75 -6.83 -14.44
C THR A 130 45.22 -6.65 -14.76
N MET A 131 46.06 -6.81 -13.75
CA MET A 131 47.50 -6.89 -13.90
C MET A 131 47.87 -8.10 -14.77
N PRO A 132 48.62 -7.92 -15.87
CA PRO A 132 49.11 -9.01 -16.68
C PRO A 132 50.07 -9.89 -15.86
N LEU A 133 49.96 -11.21 -16.01
CA LEU A 133 50.86 -12.18 -15.37
C LEU A 133 52.12 -12.45 -16.20
N GLU A 134 52.13 -12.00 -17.46
CA GLU A 134 53.25 -12.10 -18.38
C GLU A 134 53.45 -10.76 -19.08
N ILE A 135 54.71 -10.38 -19.27
CA ILE A 135 55.11 -9.11 -19.88
C ILE A 135 56.17 -9.43 -20.93
N GLU A 136 55.96 -8.98 -22.17
CA GLU A 136 56.87 -9.23 -23.31
C GLU A 136 57.23 -10.72 -23.50
N GLY A 137 56.24 -11.60 -23.28
CA GLY A 137 56.38 -13.06 -23.40
C GLY A 137 57.13 -13.72 -22.24
N ARG A 138 57.42 -12.99 -21.16
CA ARG A 138 58.06 -13.52 -19.95
C ARG A 138 57.07 -13.52 -18.78
N PRO A 139 56.89 -14.66 -18.08
CA PRO A 139 56.06 -14.69 -16.90
C PRO A 139 56.69 -13.87 -15.78
N LEU A 140 55.86 -13.10 -15.08
CA LEU A 140 56.27 -12.44 -13.85
C LEU A 140 56.71 -13.48 -12.82
N LYS A 141 57.77 -13.18 -12.08
CA LYS A 141 58.32 -14.05 -11.04
C LYS A 141 58.55 -13.29 -9.75
N GLY A 142 58.72 -14.03 -8.65
CA GLY A 142 59.03 -13.47 -7.34
C GLY A 142 58.00 -12.45 -6.87
N GLU A 143 58.49 -11.32 -6.36
CA GLU A 143 57.65 -10.25 -5.80
C GLU A 143 56.72 -9.60 -6.85
N PHE A 144 57.13 -9.47 -8.11
CA PHE A 144 56.24 -8.92 -9.15
C PHE A 144 55.01 -9.79 -9.39
N LEU A 145 55.19 -11.12 -9.41
CA LEU A 145 54.07 -12.04 -9.52
C LEU A 145 53.16 -11.97 -8.29
N ARG A 146 53.74 -11.84 -7.10
CA ARG A 146 52.99 -11.70 -5.86
C ARG A 146 52.14 -10.44 -5.87
N THR A 147 52.72 -9.29 -6.22
CA THR A 147 52.01 -8.02 -6.37
C THR A 147 50.89 -8.12 -7.40
N ALA A 148 51.17 -8.70 -8.58
CA ALA A 148 50.15 -8.88 -9.61
C ALA A 148 48.96 -9.73 -9.13
N LYS A 149 49.23 -10.83 -8.41
CA LYS A 149 48.18 -11.67 -7.81
C LYS A 149 47.37 -10.94 -6.75
N VAL A 150 48.00 -10.14 -5.89
CA VAL A 150 47.30 -9.36 -4.85
C VAL A 150 46.41 -8.29 -5.49
N VAL A 151 46.94 -7.55 -6.47
CA VAL A 151 46.18 -6.54 -7.22
C VAL A 151 44.98 -7.18 -7.93
N ASN A 152 45.19 -8.30 -8.64
CA ASN A 152 44.10 -9.02 -9.30
C ASN A 152 43.08 -9.57 -8.32
N GLY A 153 43.51 -10.06 -7.15
CA GLY A 153 42.61 -10.52 -6.09
C GLY A 153 41.73 -9.40 -5.55
N MET A 154 42.30 -8.22 -5.31
CA MET A 154 41.57 -7.02 -4.91
C MET A 154 40.55 -6.60 -5.98
N VAL A 155 40.96 -6.52 -7.26
CA VAL A 155 40.05 -6.18 -8.37
C VAL A 155 38.91 -7.19 -8.46
N GLY A 156 39.21 -8.48 -8.36
CA GLY A 156 38.20 -9.55 -8.40
C GLY A 156 37.20 -9.46 -7.25
N GLN A 157 37.65 -9.16 -6.03
CA GLN A 157 36.76 -8.93 -4.88
C GLN A 157 35.87 -7.71 -5.09
N LEU A 158 36.43 -6.60 -5.56
CA LEU A 158 35.68 -5.39 -5.88
C LEU A 158 34.62 -5.65 -6.96
N ALA A 159 35.00 -6.32 -8.05
CA ALA A 159 34.12 -6.64 -9.16
C ALA A 159 32.96 -7.54 -8.73
N SER A 160 33.26 -8.59 -7.95
CA SER A 160 32.26 -9.51 -7.42
C SER A 160 31.28 -8.79 -6.48
N PHE A 161 31.79 -7.98 -5.55
CA PHE A 161 30.94 -7.22 -4.64
C PHE A 161 30.06 -6.21 -5.38
N ALA A 162 30.63 -5.45 -6.32
CA ALA A 162 29.88 -4.47 -7.10
C ALA A 162 28.75 -5.13 -7.90
N SER A 163 29.06 -6.22 -8.61
CA SER A 163 28.06 -7.00 -9.36
C SER A 163 26.93 -7.48 -8.44
N GLU A 164 27.28 -7.95 -7.24
CA GLU A 164 26.33 -8.56 -6.34
C GLU A 164 25.44 -7.55 -5.60
N VAL A 165 25.99 -6.40 -5.22
CA VAL A 165 25.19 -5.28 -4.71
C VAL A 165 24.26 -4.74 -5.78
N THR A 166 24.73 -4.56 -7.02
CA THR A 166 23.87 -4.12 -8.13
C THR A 166 22.75 -5.12 -8.39
N ARG A 167 23.04 -6.43 -8.33
CA ARG A 167 22.03 -7.48 -8.51
C ARG A 167 20.97 -7.44 -7.41
N VAL A 168 21.37 -7.40 -6.13
CA VAL A 168 20.44 -7.35 -4.99
C VAL A 168 19.61 -6.07 -4.99
N ALA A 169 20.23 -4.92 -5.28
CA ALA A 169 19.52 -3.64 -5.39
C ALA A 169 18.45 -3.69 -6.49
N ARG A 170 18.76 -4.30 -7.64
CA ARG A 170 17.79 -4.49 -8.72
C ARG A 170 16.68 -5.47 -8.35
N GLU A 171 17.02 -6.63 -7.82
CA GLU A 171 16.03 -7.67 -7.47
C GLU A 171 15.07 -7.20 -6.37
N VAL A 172 15.60 -6.69 -5.27
CA VAL A 172 14.80 -6.32 -4.09
C VAL A 172 14.19 -4.92 -4.26
N GLY A 173 14.95 -3.97 -4.81
CA GLY A 173 14.54 -2.57 -4.91
C GLY A 173 13.72 -2.23 -6.15
N THR A 174 13.90 -2.94 -7.26
CA THR A 174 13.24 -2.59 -8.55
C THR A 174 12.30 -3.67 -9.06
N GLU A 175 12.74 -4.93 -9.08
CA GLU A 175 11.95 -6.06 -9.60
C GLU A 175 10.93 -6.59 -8.57
N GLY A 176 11.05 -6.20 -7.30
CA GLY A 176 10.18 -6.70 -6.23
C GLY A 176 10.37 -8.20 -5.91
N LYS A 177 11.47 -8.81 -6.37
CA LYS A 177 11.85 -10.18 -6.03
C LYS A 177 12.42 -10.22 -4.62
N LEU A 178 11.52 -10.30 -3.64
CA LEU A 178 11.87 -10.29 -2.23
C LEU A 178 12.61 -11.57 -1.81
N GLY A 179 13.70 -11.42 -1.07
CA GLY A 179 14.56 -12.51 -0.58
C GLY A 179 15.93 -12.59 -1.25
N GLY A 180 16.24 -11.71 -2.20
CA GLY A 180 17.57 -11.58 -2.79
C GLY A 180 18.62 -11.21 -1.72
N GLN A 181 19.71 -11.96 -1.68
CA GLN A 181 20.86 -11.72 -0.79
C GLN A 181 22.15 -11.77 -1.61
N ALA A 182 23.10 -10.93 -1.22
CA ALA A 182 24.44 -10.90 -1.78
C ALA A 182 25.25 -12.08 -1.27
N LYS A 183 25.84 -12.84 -2.20
CA LYS A 183 26.76 -13.94 -1.90
C LYS A 183 28.13 -13.63 -2.48
N VAL A 184 28.99 -13.02 -1.65
CA VAL A 184 30.37 -12.74 -2.03
C VAL A 184 31.29 -13.71 -1.30
N THR A 185 32.02 -14.55 -2.03
CA THR A 185 32.92 -15.57 -1.46
C THR A 185 34.26 -14.97 -1.06
N GLY A 186 34.82 -15.40 0.08
CA GLY A 186 36.17 -15.00 0.49
C GLY A 186 36.29 -13.56 0.99
N VAL A 187 35.18 -12.94 1.41
CA VAL A 187 35.18 -11.61 2.04
C VAL A 187 35.53 -11.70 3.53
N SER A 188 36.34 -10.76 3.99
CA SER A 188 36.76 -10.61 5.38
C SER A 188 36.87 -9.14 5.76
N GLY A 189 36.84 -8.83 7.06
CA GLY A 189 36.87 -7.46 7.56
C GLY A 189 35.73 -6.62 6.99
N THR A 190 36.03 -5.40 6.56
CA THR A 190 35.04 -4.44 6.03
C THR A 190 34.15 -5.01 4.92
N TRP A 191 34.69 -5.88 4.06
CA TRP A 191 33.91 -6.50 2.98
C TRP A 191 32.81 -7.42 3.49
N LYS A 192 33.09 -8.14 4.58
CA LYS A 192 32.11 -9.00 5.24
C LYS A 192 31.03 -8.14 5.89
N ASP A 193 31.42 -7.13 6.65
CA ASP A 193 30.50 -6.23 7.35
C ASP A 193 29.55 -5.50 6.37
N LEU A 194 30.07 -5.07 5.22
CA LEU A 194 29.26 -4.46 4.16
C LEU A 194 28.29 -5.46 3.52
N THR A 195 28.74 -6.69 3.25
CA THR A 195 27.88 -7.75 2.70
C THR A 195 26.75 -8.10 3.68
N GLU A 196 27.06 -8.22 4.97
CA GLU A 196 26.07 -8.48 6.03
C GLU A 196 25.10 -7.32 6.20
N SER A 197 25.56 -6.08 6.07
CA SER A 197 24.71 -4.89 6.12
C SER A 197 23.73 -4.82 4.95
N VAL A 198 24.19 -5.07 3.71
CA VAL A 198 23.32 -5.15 2.53
C VAL A 198 22.29 -6.28 2.67
N ASN A 199 22.72 -7.45 3.16
CA ASN A 199 21.83 -8.58 3.39
C ASN A 199 20.79 -8.30 4.48
N SER A 200 21.19 -7.61 5.55
CA SER A 200 20.28 -7.21 6.63
C SER A 200 19.23 -6.21 6.12
N MET A 201 19.65 -5.23 5.32
CA MET A 201 18.74 -4.28 4.67
C MET A 201 17.74 -5.02 3.74
N ALA A 202 18.23 -5.90 2.87
CA ALA A 202 17.39 -6.66 1.93
C ALA A 202 16.41 -7.60 2.66
N ALA A 203 16.86 -8.25 3.73
CA ALA A 203 16.02 -9.13 4.56
C ALA A 203 14.93 -8.34 5.29
N ASN A 204 15.27 -7.19 5.87
CA ASN A 204 14.30 -6.31 6.53
C ASN A 204 13.23 -5.82 5.54
N LEU A 205 13.64 -5.27 4.39
CA LEU A 205 12.69 -4.83 3.35
C LEU A 205 11.81 -5.99 2.87
N THR A 206 12.39 -7.17 2.66
CA THR A 206 11.67 -8.39 2.28
C THR A 206 10.61 -8.76 3.31
N ALA A 207 10.97 -8.83 4.59
CA ALA A 207 10.07 -9.22 5.66
C ALA A 207 8.92 -8.20 5.83
N GLN A 208 9.25 -6.91 5.73
CA GLN A 208 8.32 -5.80 5.86
C GLN A 208 7.28 -5.79 4.73
N VAL A 209 7.74 -5.79 3.48
CA VAL A 209 6.85 -5.73 2.30
C VAL A 209 6.01 -7.00 2.20
N ARG A 210 6.59 -8.18 2.47
CA ARG A 210 5.84 -9.44 2.43
C ARG A 210 4.73 -9.50 3.49
N ASN A 211 4.97 -9.03 4.72
CA ASN A 211 3.92 -8.96 5.74
C ASN A 211 2.79 -7.99 5.36
N ILE A 212 3.14 -6.83 4.80
CA ILE A 212 2.14 -5.86 4.32
C ILE A 212 1.27 -6.49 3.23
N ALA A 213 1.90 -7.19 2.27
CA ALA A 213 1.19 -7.88 1.21
C ALA A 213 0.26 -8.97 1.76
N ASP A 214 0.73 -9.81 2.69
CA ASP A 214 -0.06 -10.89 3.28
C ASP A 214 -1.32 -10.35 4.00
N VAL A 215 -1.20 -9.25 4.74
CA VAL A 215 -2.33 -8.61 5.43
C VAL A 215 -3.26 -7.96 4.42
N THR A 216 -2.75 -7.28 3.40
CA THR A 216 -3.57 -6.64 2.37
C THR A 216 -4.36 -7.67 1.56
N ILE A 217 -3.74 -8.82 1.23
CA ILE A 217 -4.41 -9.96 0.58
C ILE A 217 -5.49 -10.54 1.50
N ALA A 218 -5.22 -10.69 2.80
CA ALA A 218 -6.21 -11.18 3.76
C ALA A 218 -7.43 -10.24 3.84
N VAL A 219 -7.20 -8.93 3.92
CA VAL A 219 -8.25 -7.91 3.91
C VAL A 219 -9.07 -7.95 2.62
N ALA A 220 -8.41 -8.11 1.47
CA ALA A 220 -9.10 -8.25 0.19
C ALA A 220 -9.98 -9.52 0.12
N ASN A 221 -9.59 -10.58 0.82
CA ASN A 221 -10.37 -11.81 0.97
C ASN A 221 -11.40 -11.76 2.13
N GLY A 222 -11.56 -10.61 2.80
CA GLY A 222 -12.50 -10.42 3.90
C GLY A 222 -12.01 -10.91 5.27
N ASP A 223 -10.77 -11.37 5.39
CA ASP A 223 -10.17 -11.73 6.67
C ASP A 223 -9.59 -10.48 7.36
N LEU A 224 -10.43 -9.84 8.17
CA LEU A 224 -10.08 -8.66 8.97
C LEU A 224 -9.46 -9.02 10.34
N SER A 225 -9.10 -10.29 10.56
CA SER A 225 -8.45 -10.72 11.80
C SER A 225 -6.93 -10.49 11.78
N LYS A 226 -6.33 -10.42 10.59
CA LYS A 226 -4.88 -10.26 10.43
C LYS A 226 -4.44 -8.81 10.58
N LYS A 227 -3.25 -8.63 11.17
CA LYS A 227 -2.57 -7.35 11.31
C LYS A 227 -1.10 -7.49 10.98
N ILE A 228 -0.49 -6.37 10.60
CA ILE A 228 0.95 -6.28 10.43
C ILE A 228 1.56 -6.24 11.84
N THR A 229 2.33 -7.27 12.21
CA THR A 229 2.93 -7.40 13.55
C THR A 229 4.44 -7.15 13.58
N VAL A 230 5.10 -7.21 12.43
CA VAL A 230 6.56 -7.01 12.30
C VAL A 230 6.99 -5.68 12.92
N ASP A 231 8.13 -5.68 13.61
CA ASP A 231 8.75 -4.47 14.15
C ASP A 231 9.36 -3.64 13.02
N VAL A 232 8.91 -2.39 12.92
CA VAL A 232 9.22 -1.48 11.83
C VAL A 232 9.38 -0.07 12.38
N ARG A 233 10.15 0.76 11.69
CA ARG A 233 10.48 2.12 12.12
C ARG A 233 10.30 3.09 10.95
N GLY A 234 10.22 4.38 11.28
CA GLY A 234 10.12 5.47 10.29
C GLY A 234 8.85 5.37 9.44
N GLU A 235 8.99 5.59 8.13
CA GLU A 235 7.86 5.61 7.19
C GLU A 235 7.13 4.25 7.11
N ILE A 236 7.85 3.13 7.28
CA ILE A 236 7.24 1.80 7.30
C ILE A 236 6.36 1.59 8.54
N LEU A 237 6.71 2.22 9.67
CA LEU A 237 5.85 2.22 10.86
C LEU A 237 4.56 3.00 10.60
N GLN A 238 4.66 4.18 9.99
CA GLN A 238 3.47 4.95 9.61
C GLN A 238 2.57 4.16 8.65
N LEU A 239 3.15 3.46 7.68
CA LEU A 239 2.42 2.59 6.78
C LEU A 239 1.73 1.43 7.52
N LYS A 240 2.46 0.74 8.41
CA LYS A 240 1.91 -0.32 9.28
C LYS A 240 0.73 0.20 10.09
N ASP A 241 0.89 1.33 10.76
CA ASP A 241 -0.14 1.90 11.63
C ASP A 241 -1.37 2.35 10.84
N THR A 242 -1.16 2.93 9.66
CA THR A 242 -2.23 3.32 8.74
C THR A 242 -3.03 2.11 8.27
N ILE A 243 -2.35 1.05 7.81
CA ILE A 243 -3.01 -0.19 7.37
C ILE A 243 -3.73 -0.86 8.54
N ASN A 244 -3.08 -1.00 9.70
CA ASN A 244 -3.70 -1.61 10.87
C ASN A 244 -4.93 -0.82 11.34
N THR A 245 -4.89 0.51 11.29
CA THR A 245 -6.04 1.37 11.60
C THR A 245 -7.18 1.16 10.61
N MET A 246 -6.87 1.05 9.32
CA MET A 246 -7.86 0.75 8.28
C MET A 246 -8.50 -0.64 8.50
N VAL A 247 -7.72 -1.66 8.87
CA VAL A 247 -8.25 -2.98 9.22
C VAL A 247 -9.18 -2.90 10.44
N ASP A 248 -8.80 -2.14 11.47
CA ASP A 248 -9.62 -1.96 12.67
C ASP A 248 -10.95 -1.25 12.36
N GLN A 249 -10.91 -0.20 11.53
CA GLN A 249 -12.11 0.51 11.09
C GLN A 249 -13.04 -0.41 10.27
N LEU A 250 -12.49 -1.18 9.33
CA LEU A 250 -13.25 -2.17 8.55
C LEU A 250 -13.90 -3.22 9.44
N ARG A 251 -13.13 -3.77 10.40
CA ARG A 251 -13.62 -4.82 11.30
C ARG A 251 -14.73 -4.31 12.20
N SER A 252 -14.57 -3.11 12.74
CA SER A 252 -15.57 -2.44 13.57
C SER A 252 -16.84 -2.17 12.79
N PHE A 253 -16.72 -1.61 11.59
CA PHE A 253 -17.85 -1.35 10.69
C PHE A 253 -18.59 -2.65 10.31
N ALA A 254 -17.88 -3.69 9.90
CA ALA A 254 -18.48 -4.97 9.53
C ALA A 254 -19.25 -5.60 10.70
N SER A 255 -18.68 -5.54 11.91
CA SER A 255 -19.34 -6.01 13.13
C SER A 255 -20.62 -5.21 13.42
N GLU A 256 -20.55 -3.88 13.34
CA GLU A 256 -21.68 -3.00 13.63
C GLU A 256 -22.82 -3.14 12.62
N VAL A 257 -22.50 -3.22 11.32
CA VAL A 257 -23.51 -3.46 10.28
C VAL A 257 -24.19 -4.81 10.49
N THR A 258 -23.41 -5.86 10.77
CA THR A 258 -23.97 -7.19 11.03
C THR A 258 -24.88 -7.17 12.26
N ARG A 259 -24.48 -6.46 13.32
CA ARG A 259 -25.26 -6.33 14.55
C ARG A 259 -26.57 -5.58 14.31
N VAL A 260 -26.53 -4.41 13.68
CA VAL A 260 -27.73 -3.60 13.39
C VAL A 260 -28.68 -4.31 12.43
N ALA A 261 -28.15 -4.98 11.40
CA ALA A 261 -28.97 -5.78 10.49
C ALA A 261 -29.71 -6.91 11.22
N ARG A 262 -29.05 -7.57 12.18
CA ARG A 262 -29.69 -8.59 13.02
C ARG A 262 -30.71 -7.97 13.97
N GLU A 263 -30.34 -6.95 14.74
CA GLU A 263 -31.22 -6.33 15.74
C GLU A 263 -32.49 -5.74 15.12
N VAL A 264 -32.34 -4.90 14.10
CA VAL A 264 -33.47 -4.17 13.49
C VAL A 264 -34.19 -5.04 12.46
N GLY A 265 -33.46 -5.81 11.66
CA GLY A 265 -34.03 -6.58 10.55
C GLY A 265 -34.54 -7.97 10.92
N THR A 266 -33.92 -8.65 11.89
CA THR A 266 -34.27 -10.03 12.26
C THR A 266 -34.96 -10.12 13.62
N ASP A 267 -34.36 -9.52 14.65
CA ASP A 267 -34.85 -9.63 16.03
C ASP A 267 -36.02 -8.67 16.33
N GLY A 268 -36.28 -7.70 15.45
CA GLY A 268 -37.30 -6.67 15.65
C GLY A 268 -37.01 -5.71 16.81
N LYS A 269 -35.77 -5.66 17.30
CA LYS A 269 -35.30 -4.71 18.32
C LYS A 269 -35.09 -3.34 17.66
N LEU A 270 -36.18 -2.59 17.54
CA LEU A 270 -36.17 -1.28 16.90
C LEU A 270 -35.39 -0.24 17.72
N GLY A 271 -34.62 0.60 17.03
CA GLY A 271 -33.79 1.66 17.62
C GLY A 271 -32.30 1.35 17.66
N GLY A 272 -31.87 0.17 17.22
CA GLY A 272 -30.46 -0.16 17.05
C GLY A 272 -29.77 0.75 16.04
N GLN A 273 -28.62 1.31 16.41
CA GLN A 273 -27.79 2.16 15.56
C GLN A 273 -26.35 1.67 15.57
N ALA A 274 -25.67 1.78 14.44
CA ALA A 274 -24.26 1.47 14.27
C ALA A 274 -23.42 2.60 14.89
N VAL A 275 -22.46 2.22 15.74
CA VAL A 275 -21.52 3.14 16.37
C VAL A 275 -20.10 2.72 16.06
N VAL A 276 -19.53 3.31 15.01
CA VAL A 276 -18.14 3.04 14.61
C VAL A 276 -17.25 4.20 15.06
N ARG A 277 -16.30 3.94 15.95
CA ARG A 277 -15.38 4.98 16.47
C ARG A 277 -14.32 5.34 15.44
N GLY A 278 -13.98 6.63 15.36
CA GLY A 278 -12.85 7.12 14.57
C GLY A 278 -13.06 7.06 13.05
N VAL A 279 -14.30 6.94 12.58
CA VAL A 279 -14.62 6.99 11.14
C VAL A 279 -14.74 8.43 10.65
N SER A 280 -14.24 8.68 9.44
CA SER A 280 -14.33 9.95 8.72
C SER A 280 -14.52 9.68 7.22
N GLY A 281 -14.91 10.72 6.46
CA GLY A 281 -15.16 10.61 5.02
C GLY A 281 -16.19 9.52 4.71
N THR A 282 -15.92 8.70 3.69
CA THR A 282 -16.81 7.64 3.21
C THR A 282 -17.26 6.67 4.31
N TRP A 283 -16.41 6.39 5.30
CA TRP A 283 -16.78 5.49 6.41
C TRP A 283 -17.87 6.09 7.30
N LYS A 284 -17.80 7.40 7.53
CA LYS A 284 -18.84 8.12 8.26
C LYS A 284 -20.14 8.13 7.46
N ASP A 285 -20.06 8.44 6.17
CA ASP A 285 -21.24 8.48 5.29
C ASP A 285 -21.96 7.12 5.24
N LEU A 286 -21.21 6.01 5.16
CA LEU A 286 -21.79 4.66 5.21
C LEU A 286 -22.45 4.36 6.56
N THR A 287 -21.82 4.75 7.67
CA THR A 287 -22.39 4.56 9.01
C THR A 287 -23.68 5.37 9.18
N ASP A 288 -23.68 6.63 8.72
CA ASP A 288 -24.84 7.53 8.79
C ASP A 288 -26.00 7.02 7.92
N ASN A 289 -25.71 6.44 6.74
CA ASN A 289 -26.72 5.82 5.87
C ASN A 289 -27.35 4.57 6.50
N VAL A 290 -26.56 3.68 7.13
CA VAL A 290 -27.08 2.51 7.85
C VAL A 290 -27.98 2.96 9.01
N ASN A 291 -27.58 4.00 9.73
CA ASN A 291 -28.36 4.59 10.82
C ASN A 291 -29.66 5.24 10.34
N LEU A 292 -29.63 5.92 9.18
CA LEU A 292 -30.81 6.50 8.57
C LEU A 292 -31.82 5.40 8.17
N MET A 293 -31.35 4.32 7.55
CA MET A 293 -32.18 3.15 7.22
C MET A 293 -32.80 2.53 8.47
N ALA A 294 -31.99 2.26 9.50
CA ALA A 294 -32.45 1.67 10.76
C ALA A 294 -33.48 2.56 11.49
N SER A 295 -33.24 3.87 11.51
CA SER A 295 -34.14 4.86 12.11
C SER A 295 -35.47 4.95 11.36
N ASN A 296 -35.43 4.97 10.03
CA ASN A 296 -36.63 4.98 9.19
C ASN A 296 -37.49 3.74 9.43
N LEU A 297 -36.89 2.54 9.37
CA LEU A 297 -37.60 1.28 9.65
C LEU A 297 -38.18 1.26 11.07
N THR A 298 -37.39 1.69 12.06
CA THR A 298 -37.81 1.80 13.46
C THR A 298 -39.04 2.71 13.61
N SER A 299 -38.97 3.91 13.05
CA SER A 299 -40.07 4.87 13.12
C SER A 299 -41.32 4.34 12.42
N GLN A 300 -41.17 3.79 11.21
CA GLN A 300 -42.28 3.25 10.42
C GLN A 300 -43.01 2.13 11.15
N VAL A 301 -42.28 1.10 11.60
CA VAL A 301 -42.87 -0.06 12.28
C VAL A 301 -43.48 0.33 13.62
N ARG A 302 -42.84 1.22 14.39
CA ARG A 302 -43.38 1.67 15.70
C ARG A 302 -44.68 2.49 15.54
N ASN A 303 -44.78 3.30 14.49
CA ASN A 303 -46.03 4.03 14.19
C ASN A 303 -47.16 3.07 13.80
N ILE A 304 -46.88 2.08 12.95
CA ILE A 304 -47.84 1.02 12.60
C ILE A 304 -48.30 0.28 13.85
N ALA A 305 -47.37 -0.14 14.72
CA ALA A 305 -47.68 -0.82 15.97
C ALA A 305 -48.56 0.02 16.90
N THR A 306 -48.30 1.33 16.99
CA THR A 306 -49.10 2.25 17.82
C THR A 306 -50.54 2.34 17.33
N VAL A 307 -50.75 2.51 16.02
CA VAL A 307 -52.09 2.63 15.44
C VAL A 307 -52.85 1.32 15.51
N THR A 308 -52.21 0.20 15.17
CA THR A 308 -52.85 -1.13 15.26
C THR A 308 -53.20 -1.51 16.71
N THR A 309 -52.37 -1.14 17.68
CA THR A 309 -52.69 -1.29 19.11
C THR A 309 -53.87 -0.42 19.53
N ALA A 310 -53.93 0.82 19.05
CA ALA A 310 -55.06 1.72 19.34
C ALA A 310 -56.37 1.16 18.78
N VAL A 311 -56.36 0.68 17.54
CA VAL A 311 -57.50 0.01 16.89
C VAL A 311 -57.93 -1.23 17.68
N ALA A 312 -56.99 -2.05 18.14
CA ALA A 312 -57.29 -3.23 18.97
C ALA A 312 -57.95 -2.86 20.31
N ASN A 313 -57.63 -1.69 20.86
CA ASN A 313 -58.25 -1.13 22.08
C ASN A 313 -59.53 -0.31 21.80
N GLY A 314 -60.01 -0.27 20.54
CA GLY A 314 -61.21 0.46 20.14
C GLY A 314 -61.01 1.97 19.91
N ASP A 315 -59.79 2.49 19.99
CA ASP A 315 -59.46 3.88 19.64
C ASP A 315 -59.24 4.01 18.13
N LEU A 316 -60.32 4.35 17.42
CA LEU A 316 -60.36 4.52 15.98
C LEU A 316 -60.06 5.97 15.54
N SER A 317 -59.60 6.83 16.47
CA SER A 317 -59.22 8.21 16.16
C SER A 317 -57.80 8.34 15.63
N LYS A 318 -56.96 7.32 15.83
CA LYS A 318 -55.53 7.35 15.47
C LYS A 318 -55.29 6.82 14.07
N LYS A 319 -54.43 7.53 13.33
CA LYS A 319 -53.97 7.16 11.99
C LYS A 319 -52.45 7.20 11.91
N ILE A 320 -51.91 6.46 10.94
CA ILE A 320 -50.50 6.54 10.59
C ILE A 320 -50.31 7.84 9.82
N THR A 321 -49.58 8.79 10.41
CA THR A 321 -49.34 10.12 9.82
C THR A 321 -47.96 10.28 9.22
N VAL A 322 -47.00 9.44 9.63
CA VAL A 322 -45.61 9.53 9.15
C VAL A 322 -45.49 9.48 7.64
N ALA A 323 -44.55 10.25 7.09
CA ALA A 323 -44.24 10.28 5.68
C ALA A 323 -43.49 8.99 5.30
N VAL A 324 -44.08 8.22 4.39
CA VAL A 324 -43.58 6.93 3.93
C VAL A 324 -43.73 6.83 2.42
N LYS A 325 -42.94 5.96 1.80
CA LYS A 325 -42.89 5.76 0.35
C LYS A 325 -42.84 4.25 0.04
N GLY A 326 -43.14 3.89 -1.21
CA GLY A 326 -43.10 2.50 -1.68
C GLY A 326 -44.10 1.61 -0.94
N GLU A 327 -43.71 0.35 -0.69
CA GLU A 327 -44.56 -0.65 -0.04
C GLU A 327 -45.06 -0.22 1.35
N ILE A 328 -44.29 0.59 2.08
CA ILE A 328 -44.71 1.10 3.39
C ILE A 328 -45.84 2.14 3.25
N LEU A 329 -45.91 2.88 2.13
CA LEU A 329 -47.04 3.78 1.86
C LEU A 329 -48.31 2.98 1.59
N GLU A 330 -48.23 1.93 0.78
CA GLU A 330 -49.38 1.05 0.53
C GLU A 330 -49.89 0.40 1.83
N LEU A 331 -48.97 -0.03 2.71
CA LEU A 331 -49.32 -0.54 4.03
C LEU A 331 -50.00 0.52 4.91
N LYS A 332 -49.46 1.74 4.93
CA LYS A 332 -50.06 2.88 5.64
C LYS A 332 -51.48 3.15 5.14
N ASP A 333 -51.67 3.24 3.84
CA ASP A 333 -52.96 3.57 3.24
C ASP A 333 -53.97 2.46 3.50
N THR A 334 -53.55 1.18 3.42
CA THR A 334 -54.37 0.02 3.75
C THR A 334 -54.84 0.06 5.20
N ILE A 335 -53.93 0.29 6.15
CA ILE A 335 -54.27 0.38 7.58
C ILE A 335 -55.18 1.58 7.84
N ASN A 336 -54.86 2.76 7.32
CA ASN A 336 -55.69 3.95 7.48
C ASN A 336 -57.10 3.77 6.90
N THR A 337 -57.23 3.13 5.73
CA THR A 337 -58.54 2.80 5.14
C THR A 337 -59.33 1.85 6.04
N MET A 338 -58.67 0.86 6.64
CA MET A 338 -59.31 -0.05 7.59
C MET A 338 -59.78 0.69 8.86
N VAL A 339 -58.99 1.61 9.40
CA VAL A 339 -59.42 2.47 10.52
C VAL A 339 -60.64 3.32 10.15
N ASP A 340 -60.67 3.89 8.94
CA ASP A 340 -61.80 4.70 8.47
C ASP A 340 -63.09 3.89 8.31
N GLN A 341 -62.98 2.67 7.76
CA GLN A 341 -64.11 1.75 7.62
C GLN A 341 -64.64 1.33 9.00
N LEU A 342 -63.76 0.97 9.94
CA LEU A 342 -64.12 0.64 11.32
C LEU A 342 -64.81 1.80 12.02
N SER A 343 -64.24 3.00 11.92
CA SER A 343 -64.76 4.21 12.59
C SER A 343 -66.15 4.57 12.06
N SER A 344 -66.32 4.51 10.74
CA SER A 344 -67.61 4.77 10.08
C SER A 344 -68.66 3.73 10.48
N PHE A 345 -68.29 2.44 10.51
CA PHE A 345 -69.19 1.37 10.94
C PHE A 345 -69.59 1.53 12.42
N ALA A 346 -68.64 1.75 13.32
CA ALA A 346 -68.89 1.92 14.75
C ALA A 346 -69.84 3.11 15.03
N SER A 347 -69.58 4.25 14.38
CA SER A 347 -70.45 5.43 14.47
C SER A 347 -71.88 5.11 14.01
N GLU A 348 -72.00 4.41 12.89
CA GLU A 348 -73.29 4.14 12.26
C GLU A 348 -74.12 3.11 13.04
N VAL A 349 -73.48 2.07 13.58
CA VAL A 349 -74.14 1.12 14.48
C VAL A 349 -74.61 1.84 15.75
N THR A 350 -73.77 2.70 16.33
CA THR A 350 -74.14 3.49 17.52
C THR A 350 -75.33 4.40 17.23
N ARG A 351 -75.33 5.07 16.07
CA ARG A 351 -76.43 5.95 15.64
C ARG A 351 -77.74 5.18 15.46
N VAL A 352 -77.72 4.06 14.74
CA VAL A 352 -78.91 3.24 14.48
C VAL A 352 -79.44 2.63 15.77
N ALA A 353 -78.55 2.18 16.66
CA ALA A 353 -78.93 1.71 17.99
C ALA A 353 -79.62 2.81 18.82
N SER A 354 -79.09 4.05 18.80
CA SER A 354 -79.72 5.19 19.48
C SER A 354 -81.08 5.53 18.87
N GLU A 355 -81.16 5.71 17.55
CA GLU A 355 -82.38 6.13 16.86
C GLU A 355 -83.50 5.10 16.99
N VAL A 356 -83.23 3.85 16.66
CA VAL A 356 -84.27 2.80 16.59
C VAL A 356 -84.50 2.17 17.96
N GLY A 357 -83.44 1.98 18.75
CA GLY A 357 -83.51 1.28 20.04
C GLY A 357 -83.87 2.17 21.23
N THR A 358 -83.35 3.40 21.28
CA THR A 358 -83.51 4.28 22.46
C THR A 358 -84.48 5.43 22.22
N GLU A 359 -84.37 6.12 21.10
CA GLU A 359 -85.17 7.31 20.78
C GLU A 359 -86.53 6.97 20.14
N GLY A 360 -86.72 5.72 19.69
CA GLY A 360 -87.94 5.28 19.02
C GLY A 360 -88.17 5.93 17.65
N LYS A 361 -87.14 6.53 17.04
CA LYS A 361 -87.15 7.02 15.65
C LYS A 361 -87.02 5.86 14.69
N LEU A 362 -88.16 5.21 14.44
CA LEU A 362 -88.24 4.02 13.60
C LEU A 362 -87.92 4.35 12.13
N GLY A 363 -87.21 3.44 11.44
CA GLY A 363 -86.81 3.57 10.03
C GLY A 363 -85.35 3.98 9.82
N GLY A 364 -84.58 4.20 10.88
CA GLY A 364 -83.13 4.43 10.81
C GLY A 364 -82.40 3.20 10.25
N GLN A 365 -81.49 3.41 9.29
CA GLN A 365 -80.66 2.38 8.69
C GLN A 365 -79.21 2.81 8.64
N ALA A 366 -78.31 1.87 8.89
CA ALA A 366 -76.88 2.00 8.74
C ALA A 366 -76.47 2.15 7.26
N LYS A 367 -75.72 3.21 6.96
CA LYS A 367 -75.15 3.53 5.66
C LYS A 367 -73.64 3.72 5.78
N VAL A 368 -72.90 2.62 5.69
CA VAL A 368 -71.43 2.66 5.69
C VAL A 368 -70.94 2.61 4.24
N LYS A 369 -70.18 3.63 3.81
CA LYS A 369 -69.65 3.71 2.43
C LYS A 369 -68.44 2.79 2.27
N GLY A 370 -68.33 2.15 1.11
CA GLY A 370 -67.14 1.39 0.72
C GLY A 370 -66.90 0.10 1.52
N VAL A 371 -67.93 -0.45 2.17
CA VAL A 371 -67.86 -1.75 2.86
C VAL A 371 -68.05 -2.90 1.89
N ALA A 372 -67.25 -3.95 2.06
CA ALA A 372 -67.31 -5.20 1.31
C ALA A 372 -67.03 -6.38 2.26
N GLY A 373 -67.36 -7.60 1.82
CA GLY A 373 -67.22 -8.81 2.62
C GLY A 373 -67.94 -8.71 3.97
N THR A 374 -67.29 -9.15 5.04
CA THR A 374 -67.87 -9.19 6.39
C THR A 374 -68.42 -7.84 6.85
N TRP A 375 -67.82 -6.71 6.45
CA TRP A 375 -68.32 -5.37 6.80
C TRP A 375 -69.69 -5.07 6.21
N LYS A 376 -69.92 -5.53 4.98
CA LYS A 376 -71.21 -5.40 4.31
C LYS A 376 -72.24 -6.28 5.00
N ASP A 377 -71.89 -7.54 5.27
CA ASP A 377 -72.79 -8.50 5.92
C ASP A 377 -73.25 -8.03 7.30
N LEU A 378 -72.33 -7.43 8.09
CA LEU A 378 -72.66 -6.84 9.39
C LEU A 378 -73.58 -5.61 9.25
N THR A 379 -73.33 -4.74 8.27
CA THR A 379 -74.17 -3.57 8.00
C THR A 379 -75.58 -4.00 7.60
N ASP A 380 -75.69 -4.99 6.70
CA ASP A 380 -76.95 -5.53 6.22
C ASP A 380 -77.72 -6.27 7.35
N SER A 381 -77.00 -6.91 8.28
CA SER A 381 -77.58 -7.52 9.49
C SER A 381 -78.17 -6.49 10.46
N VAL A 382 -77.44 -5.40 10.75
CA VAL A 382 -77.94 -4.28 11.58
C VAL A 382 -79.15 -3.63 10.94
N ASN A 383 -79.14 -3.43 9.62
CA ASN A 383 -80.28 -2.90 8.87
C ASN A 383 -81.49 -3.82 8.91
N SER A 384 -81.28 -5.12 8.80
CA SER A 384 -82.35 -6.11 8.90
C SER A 384 -82.99 -6.09 10.29
N MET A 385 -82.17 -6.01 11.34
CA MET A 385 -82.65 -5.87 12.72
C MET A 385 -83.46 -4.58 12.92
N ALA A 386 -82.93 -3.44 12.49
CA ALA A 386 -83.58 -2.14 12.61
C ALA A 386 -84.90 -2.07 11.83
N SER A 387 -84.94 -2.65 10.63
CA SER A 387 -86.14 -2.74 9.80
C SER A 387 -87.22 -3.61 10.44
N ASN A 388 -86.84 -4.78 10.98
CA ASN A 388 -87.76 -5.67 11.68
C ASN A 388 -88.36 -4.98 12.91
N LEU A 389 -87.55 -4.37 13.76
CA LEU A 389 -88.02 -3.62 14.93
C LEU A 389 -88.96 -2.47 14.53
N THR A 390 -88.59 -1.72 13.48
CA THR A 390 -89.42 -0.65 12.93
C THR A 390 -90.79 -1.15 12.47
N ALA A 391 -90.83 -2.22 11.69
CA ALA A 391 -92.07 -2.80 11.19
C ALA A 391 -92.95 -3.31 12.35
N GLN A 392 -92.35 -3.99 13.31
CA GLN A 392 -93.03 -4.54 14.47
C GLN A 392 -93.67 -3.45 15.34
N VAL A 393 -92.89 -2.43 15.75
CA VAL A 393 -93.37 -1.36 16.62
C VAL A 393 -94.38 -0.47 15.92
N ARG A 394 -94.19 -0.13 14.63
CA ARG A 394 -95.18 0.67 13.88
C ARG A 394 -96.53 -0.04 13.78
N ASN A 395 -96.54 -1.33 13.48
CA ASN A 395 -97.79 -2.07 13.38
C ASN A 395 -98.52 -2.17 14.73
N ILE A 396 -97.79 -2.33 15.82
CA ILE A 396 -98.36 -2.26 17.17
C ILE A 396 -98.96 -0.87 17.44
N ALA A 397 -98.23 0.20 17.11
CA ALA A 397 -98.68 1.57 17.31
C ALA A 397 -99.93 1.89 16.48
N ASP A 398 -99.98 1.44 15.22
CA ASP A 398 -101.12 1.66 14.31
C ASP A 398 -102.39 0.99 14.83
N VAL A 399 -102.29 -0.26 15.30
CA VAL A 399 -103.43 -1.00 15.86
C VAL A 399 -103.87 -0.40 17.19
N THR A 400 -102.93 -0.09 18.09
CA THR A 400 -103.25 0.52 19.38
C THR A 400 -103.89 1.91 19.21
N THR A 401 -103.43 2.70 18.23
CA THR A 401 -104.03 4.00 17.89
C THR A 401 -105.43 3.85 17.31
N ALA A 402 -105.66 2.85 16.46
CA ALA A 402 -106.99 2.56 15.93
C ALA A 402 -107.98 2.17 17.03
N VAL A 403 -107.56 1.28 17.93
CA VAL A 403 -108.33 0.87 19.11
C VAL A 403 -108.67 2.07 19.99
N ALA A 404 -107.70 2.96 20.25
CA ALA A 404 -107.94 4.19 21.02
C ALA A 404 -108.92 5.17 20.34
N LYS A 405 -109.01 5.14 19.01
CA LYS A 405 -109.99 5.92 18.22
C LYS A 405 -111.34 5.22 18.06
N GLY A 406 -111.52 4.05 18.68
CA GLY A 406 -112.77 3.27 18.64
C GLY A 406 -112.89 2.30 17.47
N ASP A 407 -111.86 2.16 16.62
CA ASP A 407 -111.83 1.15 15.56
C ASP A 407 -111.25 -0.16 16.10
N LEU A 408 -112.15 -1.04 16.54
CA LEU A 408 -111.83 -2.36 17.11
C LEU A 408 -111.78 -3.47 16.04
N THR A 409 -111.76 -3.10 14.76
CA THR A 409 -111.65 -4.07 13.65
C THR A 409 -110.19 -4.35 13.25
N ARG A 410 -109.25 -3.51 13.70
CA ARG A 410 -107.84 -3.61 13.36
C ARG A 410 -107.09 -4.57 14.29
N LYS A 411 -106.29 -5.46 13.69
CA LYS A 411 -105.40 -6.40 14.39
C LYS A 411 -103.98 -6.28 13.89
N ILE A 412 -103.02 -6.65 14.73
CA ILE A 412 -101.62 -6.78 14.34
C ILE A 412 -101.49 -8.03 13.46
N THR A 413 -101.01 -7.86 12.23
CA THR A 413 -100.90 -8.94 11.22
C THR A 413 -99.46 -9.33 10.89
N VAL A 414 -98.47 -8.51 11.25
CA VAL A 414 -97.04 -8.75 10.94
C VAL A 414 -96.57 -10.10 11.49
N ASP A 415 -95.73 -10.80 10.71
CA ASP A 415 -95.06 -12.02 11.14
C ASP A 415 -93.96 -11.68 12.14
N VAL A 416 -94.11 -12.19 13.36
CA VAL A 416 -93.26 -11.89 14.50
C VAL A 416 -93.01 -13.16 15.29
N LYS A 417 -91.86 -13.24 15.95
CA LYS A 417 -91.41 -14.42 16.70
C LYS A 417 -90.97 -14.01 18.11
N GLY A 418 -90.89 -14.99 19.01
CA GLY A 418 -90.46 -14.78 20.40
C GLY A 418 -91.41 -13.86 21.18
N GLU A 419 -90.86 -13.02 22.05
CA GLU A 419 -91.61 -12.12 22.95
C GLU A 419 -92.53 -11.15 22.17
N ILE A 420 -92.15 -10.74 20.95
CA ILE A 420 -92.99 -9.87 20.11
C ILE A 420 -94.26 -10.60 19.64
N LEU A 421 -94.23 -11.92 19.47
CA LEU A 421 -95.43 -12.71 19.15
C LEU A 421 -96.39 -12.78 20.32
N GLU A 422 -95.87 -12.94 21.54
CA GLU A 422 -96.68 -12.91 22.75
C GLU A 422 -97.35 -11.54 22.93
N LEU A 423 -96.60 -10.46 22.70
CA LEU A 423 -97.14 -9.09 22.71
C LEU A 423 -98.23 -8.91 21.66
N LYS A 424 -98.00 -9.36 20.42
CA LYS A 424 -99.01 -9.35 19.33
C LYS A 424 -100.29 -10.07 19.75
N ASN A 425 -100.18 -11.28 20.30
CA ASN A 425 -101.33 -12.07 20.71
C ASN A 425 -102.09 -11.42 21.86
N THR A 426 -101.37 -10.85 22.84
CA THR A 426 -101.96 -10.14 23.97
C THR A 426 -102.76 -8.92 23.50
N ILE A 427 -102.18 -8.09 22.64
CA ILE A 427 -102.87 -6.91 22.09
C ILE A 427 -104.07 -7.33 21.25
N ASN A 428 -103.93 -8.31 20.35
CA ASN A 428 -105.06 -8.79 19.54
C ASN A 428 -106.19 -9.34 20.41
N THR A 429 -105.88 -10.05 21.49
CA THR A 429 -106.88 -10.56 22.45
C THR A 429 -107.57 -9.40 23.17
N MET A 430 -106.83 -8.36 23.56
CA MET A 430 -107.42 -7.14 24.16
C MET A 430 -108.38 -6.46 23.18
N VAL A 431 -108.02 -6.35 21.88
CA VAL A 431 -108.91 -5.79 20.86
C VAL A 431 -110.20 -6.62 20.76
N ASP A 432 -110.09 -7.95 20.74
CA ASP A 432 -111.26 -8.84 20.69
C ASP A 432 -112.17 -8.66 21.91
N GLN A 433 -111.60 -8.57 23.11
CA GLN A 433 -112.34 -8.34 24.35
C GLN A 433 -113.05 -6.97 24.37
N LEU A 434 -112.35 -5.91 23.96
CA LEU A 434 -112.93 -4.57 23.86
C LEU A 434 -114.05 -4.52 22.82
N SER A 435 -113.88 -5.21 21.68
CA SER A 435 -114.90 -5.28 20.62
C SER A 435 -116.17 -5.98 21.12
N SER A 436 -116.00 -7.11 21.83
CA SER A 436 -117.11 -7.81 22.48
C SER A 436 -117.79 -6.93 23.54
N PHE A 437 -117.03 -6.25 24.39
CA PHE A 437 -117.59 -5.34 25.40
C PHE A 437 -118.37 -4.17 24.78
N ALA A 438 -117.82 -3.52 23.75
CA ALA A 438 -118.49 -2.44 23.03
C ALA A 438 -119.80 -2.92 22.38
N SER A 439 -119.81 -4.13 21.82
CA SER A 439 -121.02 -4.73 21.24
C SER A 439 -122.09 -5.01 22.31
N GLU A 440 -121.69 -5.46 23.49
CA GLU A 440 -122.57 -5.78 24.60
C GLU A 440 -123.16 -4.51 25.24
N VAL A 441 -122.35 -3.46 25.41
CA VAL A 441 -122.85 -2.16 25.88
C VAL A 441 -123.83 -1.55 24.88
N THR A 442 -123.56 -1.66 23.57
CA THR A 442 -124.49 -1.21 22.53
C THR A 442 -125.81 -1.99 22.59
N ARG A 443 -125.74 -3.30 22.88
CA ARG A 443 -126.90 -4.19 23.04
C ARG A 443 -127.72 -3.90 24.30
N VAL A 444 -127.08 -3.42 25.37
CA VAL A 444 -127.75 -3.05 26.65
C VAL A 444 -128.27 -1.61 26.63
N ALA A 445 -127.66 -0.72 25.82
CA ALA A 445 -128.08 0.67 25.66
C ALA A 445 -129.16 0.89 24.59
N SER A 446 -129.43 -0.11 23.74
CA SER A 446 -130.58 -0.17 22.82
C SER A 446 -131.78 -0.81 23.50
#